data_AF-A0A3R7AR87-F1
#
_entry.id   AF-A0A3R7AR87-F1
#
_cell.length_a   1.000
_cell.length_b   1.000
_cell.length_c   1.000
_cell.angle_alpha   90.00
_cell.angle_beta   90.00
_cell.angle_gamma   90.00
#
_symmetry.space_group_name_H-M   'P 1'
#
loop_
_entity.id
_entity.type
_entity.pdbx_description
1 polymer ?
#
loop_
_entity_poly.entity_id
_entity_poly.type
_entity_poly.pdbx_seq_one_letter_code
_entity_poly.pdbx_strand_id
1 'polypeptide(L)'
;MKAWGELLLPKNVRVRGIYSTALLFLLRSSGFQITDPSTVQMERFNLENIREPADIQIYDRRDLQGVIADGDIESLRTLKRVLSSELRDAVFNFFPYSVEGIYRGVVSGTIDGGESLLVDLGGVYGRLKKEELKDGFVGSTVTVQVVRNSYLIDSPLLTTKLKISGSNVLLIKDGEVRVSSKIVDPDERRRLLELGREVVKEGWGITWRSSAQGKPQEDLIGEVEDLFREAERFRRITKAQRCLDRGFIVYR
;
A
#
# COMPACT_ATOMS: atom_id res chain seq x y z
N MET A 1 14.37 33.78 -8.78
CA MET A 1 15.15 32.62 -9.26
C MET A 1 15.67 31.86 -8.05
N LYS A 2 14.98 30.80 -7.60
CA LYS A 2 15.49 29.92 -6.53
C LYS A 2 16.16 28.74 -7.22
N ALA A 3 17.44 28.55 -6.92
CA ALA A 3 18.28 27.48 -7.42
C ALA A 3 17.79 26.15 -6.84
N TRP A 4 17.06 25.39 -7.65
CA TRP A 4 16.76 23.98 -7.38
C TRP A 4 17.95 23.16 -7.87
N GLY A 5 19.00 23.11 -7.06
CA GLY A 5 20.07 22.13 -7.24
C GLY A 5 19.51 20.73 -7.08
N GLU A 6 19.66 19.92 -8.14
CA GLU A 6 19.60 18.45 -8.16
C GLU A 6 18.61 17.80 -7.18
N LEU A 7 17.31 17.93 -7.45
CA LEU A 7 16.33 16.95 -6.97
C LEU A 7 15.64 16.35 -8.18
N LEU A 8 15.90 15.06 -8.35
CA LEU A 8 15.22 14.06 -9.18
C LEU A 8 13.77 14.47 -9.51
N LEU A 9 13.50 14.53 -10.82
CA LEU A 9 12.24 14.51 -11.59
C LEU A 9 10.89 14.78 -10.85
N PRO A 10 9.90 15.35 -11.55
CA PRO A 10 8.53 15.44 -11.04
C PRO A 10 8.07 14.10 -10.48
N LYS A 11 7.64 14.08 -9.22
CA LYS A 11 7.06 12.88 -8.62
C LYS A 11 5.62 12.75 -9.09
N ASN A 12 5.27 11.62 -9.67
CA ASN A 12 3.95 11.37 -10.20
C ASN A 12 2.96 11.36 -9.04
N VAL A 13 2.09 12.37 -8.98
CA VAL A 13 1.10 12.51 -7.91
C VAL A 13 -0.31 12.32 -8.45
N ARG A 14 -1.06 11.45 -7.78
CA ARG A 14 -2.49 11.28 -8.01
C ARG A 14 -3.25 11.88 -6.85
N VAL A 15 -4.15 12.83 -7.14
CA VAL A 15 -4.99 13.46 -6.11
C VAL A 15 -6.45 13.12 -6.34
N ARG A 16 -7.14 12.68 -5.28
CA ARG A 16 -8.58 12.44 -5.23
C ARG A 16 -9.17 13.13 -4.01
N GLY A 17 -10.47 13.37 -4.05
CA GLY A 17 -11.21 13.94 -2.93
C GLY A 17 -11.56 15.42 -3.06
N ILE A 18 -12.20 15.95 -2.03
CA ILE A 18 -12.77 17.30 -1.99
C ILE A 18 -11.68 18.39 -2.03
N TYR A 19 -10.50 18.10 -1.50
CA TYR A 19 -9.35 19.02 -1.52
C TYR A 19 -8.58 19.02 -2.85
N SER A 20 -8.97 18.18 -3.80
CA SER A 20 -8.14 17.89 -4.98
C SER A 20 -7.86 19.11 -5.85
N THR A 21 -8.79 20.05 -5.98
CA THR A 21 -8.59 21.24 -6.81
C THR A 21 -7.48 22.14 -6.24
N ALA A 22 -7.52 22.45 -4.94
CA ALA A 22 -6.50 23.29 -4.31
C ALA A 22 -5.13 22.61 -4.29
N LEU A 23 -5.10 21.32 -3.96
CA LEU A 23 -3.87 20.54 -3.93
C LEU A 23 -3.23 20.40 -5.32
N LEU A 24 -4.02 20.14 -6.37
CA LEU A 24 -3.49 20.06 -7.73
C LEU A 24 -2.83 21.38 -8.16
N PHE A 25 -3.46 22.51 -7.86
CA PHE A 25 -2.89 23.83 -8.17
C PHE A 25 -1.52 24.01 -7.50
N LEU A 26 -1.44 23.74 -6.19
CA LEU A 26 -0.23 23.91 -5.39
C LEU A 26 0.89 22.96 -5.87
N LEU A 27 0.57 21.68 -6.04
CA LEU A 27 1.53 20.65 -6.41
C LEU A 27 2.07 20.85 -7.83
N ARG A 28 1.20 21.20 -8.79
CA ARG A 28 1.63 21.53 -10.15
C ARG A 28 2.54 22.76 -10.17
N SER A 29 2.19 23.81 -9.43
CA SER A 29 3.01 25.02 -9.31
C SER A 29 4.38 24.76 -8.68
N SER A 30 4.49 23.67 -7.90
CA SER A 30 5.73 23.20 -7.27
C SER A 30 6.50 22.16 -8.08
N GLY A 31 6.06 21.88 -9.32
CA GLY A 31 6.77 20.99 -10.25
C GLY A 31 6.40 19.51 -10.18
N PHE A 32 5.34 19.11 -9.47
CA PHE A 32 4.85 17.72 -9.52
C PHE A 32 4.12 17.44 -10.83
N GLN A 33 4.26 16.21 -11.33
CA GLN A 33 3.53 15.71 -12.49
C GLN A 33 2.23 15.07 -12.03
N ILE A 34 1.11 15.56 -12.55
CA ILE A 34 -0.21 15.01 -12.20
C ILE A 34 -0.45 13.77 -13.06
N THR A 35 -0.65 12.62 -12.43
CA THR A 35 -0.98 11.37 -13.11
C THR A 35 -2.38 10.88 -12.73
N ASP A 36 -2.99 10.11 -13.64
CA ASP A 36 -4.35 9.61 -13.56
C ASP A 36 -5.33 10.71 -13.12
N PRO A 37 -5.41 11.87 -13.81
CA PRO A 37 -6.38 12.90 -13.45
C PRO A 37 -7.82 12.49 -13.79
N SER A 38 -8.80 12.94 -13.00
CA SER A 38 -10.21 12.78 -13.38
C SER A 38 -10.60 13.72 -14.52
N THR A 39 -11.72 13.45 -15.19
CA THR A 39 -12.27 14.32 -16.26
C THR A 39 -12.42 15.77 -15.80
N VAL A 40 -13.00 15.95 -14.61
CA VAL A 40 -13.17 17.28 -13.98
C VAL A 40 -11.84 17.97 -13.73
N GLN A 41 -10.80 17.23 -13.32
CA GLN A 41 -9.46 17.79 -13.09
C GLN A 41 -8.79 18.19 -14.40
N MET A 42 -8.93 17.38 -15.45
CA MET A 42 -8.41 17.68 -16.78
C MET A 42 -9.01 18.96 -17.34
N GLU A 43 -10.34 19.10 -17.31
CA GLU A 43 -11.03 20.29 -17.82
C GLU A 43 -10.65 21.56 -17.04
N ARG A 44 -10.64 21.49 -15.69
CA ARG A 44 -10.36 22.66 -14.85
C ARG A 44 -8.95 23.20 -14.97
N PHE A 45 -7.98 22.31 -15.14
CA PHE A 45 -6.57 22.66 -15.11
C PHE A 45 -5.89 22.53 -16.48
N ASN A 46 -6.62 22.16 -17.53
CA ASN A 46 -6.05 21.83 -18.84
C ASN A 46 -4.87 20.84 -18.70
N LEU A 47 -5.13 19.71 -18.03
CA LEU A 47 -4.14 18.65 -17.79
C LEU A 47 -4.19 17.60 -18.89
N GLU A 48 -3.02 17.09 -19.24
CA GLU A 48 -2.90 15.90 -20.08
C GLU A 48 -3.32 14.64 -19.31
N ASN A 49 -3.86 13.66 -20.04
CA ASN A 49 -4.26 12.37 -19.46
C ASN A 49 -3.06 11.42 -19.33
N ILE A 50 -2.12 11.79 -18.47
CA ILE A 50 -0.96 10.97 -18.14
C ILE A 50 -1.44 9.78 -17.27
N ARG A 51 -1.05 8.56 -17.61
CA ARG A 51 -1.45 7.31 -16.93
C ARG A 51 -0.28 6.52 -16.34
N GLU A 52 0.78 7.22 -15.97
CA GLU A 52 1.94 6.65 -15.29
C GLU A 52 1.58 6.21 -13.86
N PRO A 53 2.27 5.21 -13.30
CA PRO A 53 2.14 4.86 -11.88
C PRO A 53 2.39 6.08 -10.99
N ALA A 54 1.57 6.24 -9.95
CA ALA A 54 1.73 7.33 -8.99
C ALA A 54 2.73 6.93 -7.90
N ASP A 55 3.74 7.77 -7.68
CA ASP A 55 4.67 7.68 -6.55
C ASP A 55 4.01 8.13 -5.24
N ILE A 56 3.04 9.03 -5.37
CA ILE A 56 2.25 9.60 -4.28
C ILE A 56 0.79 9.55 -4.66
N GLN A 57 -0.06 8.97 -3.82
CA GLN A 57 -1.50 9.19 -3.90
C GLN A 57 -1.94 10.06 -2.73
N ILE A 58 -2.96 10.89 -2.95
CA ILE A 58 -3.53 11.77 -1.94
C ILE A 58 -5.04 11.64 -2.01
N TYR A 59 -5.67 11.40 -0.87
CA TYR A 59 -7.12 11.25 -0.73
C TYR A 59 -7.63 11.82 0.59
N ASP A 60 -8.94 12.03 0.69
CA ASP A 60 -9.54 12.62 1.88
C ASP A 60 -9.41 11.69 3.10
N ARG A 61 -9.24 12.29 4.28
CA ARG A 61 -9.46 11.60 5.54
C ARG A 61 -10.94 11.20 5.67
N ARG A 62 -11.22 10.15 6.45
CA ARG A 62 -12.59 9.66 6.67
C ARG A 62 -13.54 10.71 7.25
N ASP A 63 -13.04 11.60 8.09
CA ASP A 63 -13.80 12.71 8.69
C ASP A 63 -13.89 13.94 7.78
N LEU A 64 -13.27 13.89 6.59
CA LEU A 64 -13.13 14.99 5.65
C LEU A 64 -12.45 16.23 6.26
N GLN A 65 -11.67 16.07 7.35
CA GLN A 65 -10.94 17.16 8.01
C GLN A 65 -9.45 17.05 7.70
N GLY A 66 -9.10 17.10 6.41
CA GLY A 66 -7.74 16.97 5.91
C GLY A 66 -7.55 15.78 4.97
N VAL A 67 -6.30 15.48 4.65
CA VAL A 67 -5.92 14.50 3.63
C VAL A 67 -4.98 13.44 4.18
N ILE A 68 -4.93 12.33 3.48
CA ILE A 68 -3.93 11.29 3.63
C ILE A 68 -3.10 11.25 2.35
N ALA A 69 -1.77 11.14 2.49
CA ALA A 69 -0.89 10.85 1.38
C ALA A 69 -0.15 9.53 1.58
N ASP A 70 -0.16 8.67 0.57
CA ASP A 70 0.49 7.36 0.52
C ASP A 70 1.59 7.34 -0.55
N GLY A 71 2.80 6.89 -0.21
CA GLY A 71 3.93 6.83 -1.15
C GLY A 71 5.21 6.26 -0.53
N ASP A 72 6.30 6.25 -1.31
CA ASP A 72 7.63 5.97 -0.77
C ASP A 72 8.13 7.13 0.11
N ILE A 73 9.09 6.84 1.00
CA ILE A 73 9.58 7.78 2.01
C ILE A 73 10.17 9.06 1.41
N GLU A 74 10.85 8.98 0.27
CA GLU A 74 11.52 10.13 -0.34
C GLU A 74 10.51 11.04 -1.02
N SER A 75 9.52 10.45 -1.67
CA SER A 75 8.43 11.15 -2.36
C SER A 75 7.57 11.92 -1.39
N LEU A 76 7.24 11.25 -0.33
CA LEU A 76 6.54 11.84 0.77
C LEU A 76 7.33 12.94 1.49
N ARG A 77 8.62 12.75 1.77
CA ARG A 77 9.45 13.83 2.36
C ARG A 77 9.48 15.07 1.46
N THR A 78 9.50 14.87 0.15
CA THR A 78 9.42 15.95 -0.84
C THR A 78 8.07 16.66 -0.78
N LEU A 79 6.96 15.89 -0.74
CA LEU A 79 5.61 16.41 -0.56
C LEU A 79 5.50 17.25 0.71
N LYS A 80 5.98 16.74 1.85
CA LYS A 80 5.96 17.46 3.12
C LYS A 80 6.67 18.80 3.01
N ARG A 81 7.89 18.81 2.46
CA ARG A 81 8.69 20.04 2.33
C ARG A 81 7.95 21.10 1.52
N VAL A 82 7.32 20.69 0.41
CA VAL A 82 6.53 21.60 -0.44
C VAL A 82 5.29 22.10 0.28
N LEU A 83 4.48 21.20 0.85
CA LEU A 83 3.25 21.59 1.55
C LEU A 83 3.56 22.45 2.78
N SER A 84 4.59 22.16 3.57
CA SER A 84 4.97 22.97 4.72
C SER A 84 5.48 24.37 4.35
N SER A 85 6.00 24.55 3.12
CA SER A 85 6.43 25.87 2.66
C SER A 85 5.26 26.77 2.22
N GLU A 86 4.17 26.16 1.73
CA GLU A 86 2.99 26.86 1.22
C GLU A 86 1.86 26.96 2.25
N LEU A 87 1.73 25.96 3.14
CA LEU A 87 0.67 25.83 4.14
C LEU A 87 1.26 25.92 5.55
N ARG A 88 1.45 27.15 6.04
CA ARG A 88 2.12 27.40 7.34
C ARG A 88 1.39 26.79 8.54
N ASP A 89 0.06 26.78 8.49
CA ASP A 89 -0.79 26.30 9.58
C ASP A 89 -1.17 24.81 9.43
N ALA A 90 -0.70 24.15 8.36
CA ALA A 90 -0.95 22.73 8.18
C ALA A 90 -0.13 21.90 9.18
N VAL A 91 -0.82 20.99 9.86
CA VAL A 91 -0.19 20.01 10.75
C VAL A 91 0.20 18.80 9.91
N PHE A 92 1.44 18.34 10.04
CA PHE A 92 1.98 17.20 9.28
C PHE A 92 2.45 16.09 10.21
N ASN A 93 1.70 14.99 10.25
CA ASN A 93 2.04 13.81 11.02
C ASN A 93 2.43 12.66 10.10
N PHE A 94 3.62 12.12 10.33
CA PHE A 94 4.02 10.84 9.77
C PHE A 94 3.46 9.73 10.64
N PHE A 95 2.92 8.70 9.99
CA PHE A 95 2.67 7.46 10.69
C PHE A 95 4.03 6.81 11.01
N PRO A 96 4.23 6.27 12.23
CA PRO A 96 5.45 5.55 12.59
C PRO A 96 5.57 4.19 11.90
N TYR A 97 4.65 3.88 10.99
CA TYR A 97 4.54 2.64 10.23
C TYR A 97 4.11 2.91 8.79
N SER A 98 4.35 1.92 7.93
CA SER A 98 3.87 1.86 6.56
C SER A 98 2.58 1.06 6.53
N VAL A 99 1.51 1.68 6.03
CA VAL A 99 0.26 1.00 5.68
C VAL A 99 0.52 -0.01 4.56
N GLU A 100 -0.11 -1.18 4.63
CA GLU A 100 0.22 -2.35 3.78
C GLU A 100 1.65 -2.88 3.96
N GLY A 101 2.46 -2.28 4.84
CA GLY A 101 3.79 -2.79 5.17
C GLY A 101 3.72 -4.10 5.93
N ILE A 102 4.66 -4.98 5.64
CA ILE A 102 4.83 -6.28 6.30
C ILE A 102 5.92 -6.14 7.35
N TYR A 103 5.63 -6.59 8.56
CA TYR A 103 6.48 -6.48 9.73
C TYR A 103 6.65 -7.85 10.39
N ARG A 104 7.80 -8.07 10.99
CA ARG A 104 7.95 -9.11 12.01
C ARG A 104 7.86 -8.46 13.38
N GLY A 105 6.76 -8.73 14.08
CA GLY A 105 6.50 -8.19 15.41
C GLY A 105 6.59 -9.24 16.51
N VAL A 106 6.47 -8.78 17.76
CA VAL A 106 6.41 -9.62 18.96
C VAL A 106 5.10 -9.36 19.69
N VAL A 107 4.38 -10.42 20.05
CA VAL A 107 3.17 -10.28 20.88
C VAL A 107 3.59 -9.76 22.26
N SER A 108 3.11 -8.60 22.64
CA SER A 108 3.44 -7.93 23.92
C SER A 108 2.35 -8.12 24.97
N GLY A 109 1.14 -8.50 24.59
CA GLY A 109 0.00 -8.63 25.51
C GLY A 109 -1.32 -8.85 24.79
N THR A 110 -2.41 -8.82 25.56
CA THR A 110 -3.79 -8.83 25.06
C THR A 110 -4.50 -7.54 25.45
N ILE A 111 -5.39 -7.07 24.59
CA ILE A 111 -6.23 -5.88 24.77
C ILE A 111 -7.69 -6.23 24.44
N ASP A 112 -8.60 -5.27 24.62
CA ASP A 112 -10.04 -5.41 24.32
C ASP A 112 -10.68 -6.62 25.02
N GLY A 113 -10.41 -6.80 26.32
CA GLY A 113 -10.92 -7.94 27.07
C GLY A 113 -10.37 -9.31 26.62
N GLY A 114 -9.31 -9.33 25.80
CA GLY A 114 -8.69 -10.55 25.29
C GLY A 114 -9.04 -10.90 23.84
N GLU A 115 -9.85 -10.08 23.16
CA GLU A 115 -10.23 -10.29 21.75
C GLU A 115 -9.09 -9.95 20.78
N SER A 116 -8.17 -9.07 21.17
CA SER A 116 -7.05 -8.65 20.33
C SER A 116 -5.71 -8.83 21.04
N LEU A 117 -4.69 -9.20 20.26
CA LEU A 117 -3.29 -9.22 20.64
C LEU A 117 -2.66 -7.86 20.35
N LEU A 118 -1.86 -7.36 21.29
CA LEU A 118 -1.02 -6.19 21.10
C LEU A 118 0.35 -6.67 20.58
N VAL A 119 0.76 -6.18 19.41
CA VAL A 119 1.98 -6.62 18.73
C VAL A 119 2.94 -5.45 18.59
N ASP A 120 4.13 -5.58 19.16
CA ASP A 120 5.21 -4.61 19.02
C ASP A 120 5.90 -4.74 17.65
N LEU A 121 5.90 -3.67 16.86
CA LEU A 121 6.52 -3.61 15.54
C LEU A 121 7.93 -2.96 15.55
N GLY A 122 8.45 -2.57 16.71
CA GLY A 122 9.73 -1.85 16.83
C GLY A 122 9.58 -0.33 16.73
N GLY A 123 8.59 0.24 17.42
CA GLY A 123 8.33 1.68 17.48
C GLY A 123 6.85 2.05 17.60
N VAL A 124 5.96 1.13 17.25
CA VAL A 124 4.51 1.26 17.43
C VAL A 124 3.92 -0.10 17.78
N TYR A 125 2.82 -0.10 18.54
CA TYR A 125 2.07 -1.30 18.88
C TYR A 125 0.83 -1.43 18.01
N GLY A 126 0.76 -2.48 17.19
CA GLY A 126 -0.44 -2.78 16.41
C GLY A 126 -1.39 -3.74 17.11
N ARG A 127 -2.63 -3.81 16.61
CA ARG A 127 -3.73 -4.63 17.11
C ARG A 127 -3.98 -5.76 16.11
N LEU A 128 -3.78 -7.00 16.55
CA LEU A 128 -4.06 -8.20 15.76
C LEU A 128 -5.22 -8.96 16.39
N LYS A 129 -6.23 -9.33 15.62
CA LYS A 129 -7.33 -10.16 16.13
C LYS A 129 -6.81 -11.52 16.61
N LYS A 130 -7.23 -11.97 17.80
CA LYS A 130 -6.73 -13.21 18.39
C LYS A 130 -7.04 -14.44 17.53
N GLU A 131 -8.13 -14.42 16.75
CA GLU A 131 -8.49 -15.50 15.85
C GLU A 131 -7.46 -15.73 14.73
N GLU A 132 -6.68 -14.70 14.37
CA GLU A 132 -5.63 -14.78 13.36
C GLU A 132 -4.33 -15.41 13.91
N LEU A 133 -4.19 -15.54 15.23
CA LEU A 133 -3.04 -16.17 15.86
C LEU A 133 -3.47 -16.92 17.14
N LYS A 134 -4.18 -18.05 16.94
CA LYS A 134 -4.77 -18.84 18.03
C LYS A 134 -3.75 -19.33 19.05
N ASP A 135 -2.58 -19.76 18.60
CA ASP A 135 -1.50 -20.27 19.45
C ASP A 135 -0.51 -19.16 19.89
N GLY A 136 -0.85 -17.90 19.65
CA GLY A 136 -0.01 -16.75 20.01
C GLY A 136 -0.03 -16.48 21.50
N PHE A 137 1.15 -16.43 22.12
CA PHE A 137 1.34 -16.01 23.50
C PHE A 137 2.35 -14.85 23.59
N VAL A 138 2.41 -14.17 24.73
CA VAL A 138 3.35 -13.06 24.96
C VAL A 138 4.78 -13.52 24.72
N GLY A 139 5.53 -12.79 23.90
CA GLY A 139 6.87 -13.14 23.44
C GLY A 139 6.91 -13.90 22.12
N SER A 140 5.77 -14.38 21.61
CA SER A 140 5.69 -15.02 20.29
C SER A 140 5.99 -14.03 19.18
N THR A 141 6.84 -14.43 18.23
CA THR A 141 7.06 -13.65 17.00
C THR A 141 5.97 -13.93 15.98
N VAL A 142 5.49 -12.89 15.30
CA VAL A 142 4.47 -13.03 14.25
C VAL A 142 4.81 -12.14 13.05
N THR A 143 4.58 -12.66 11.84
CA THR A 143 4.64 -11.83 10.62
C THR A 143 3.25 -11.29 10.32
N VAL A 144 3.14 -9.97 10.27
CA VAL A 144 1.87 -9.24 10.16
C VAL A 144 1.99 -8.18 9.08
N GLN A 145 0.86 -7.87 8.45
CA GLN A 145 0.73 -6.73 7.54
C GLN A 145 -0.17 -5.68 8.17
N VAL A 146 0.21 -4.41 8.02
CA VAL A 146 -0.66 -3.29 8.41
C VAL A 146 -1.82 -3.20 7.41
N VAL A 147 -3.06 -3.18 7.90
CA VAL A 147 -4.24 -3.12 7.05
C VAL A 147 -4.30 -1.77 6.32
N ARG A 148 -4.64 -1.80 5.01
CA ARG A 148 -4.67 -0.62 4.13
C ARG A 148 -5.37 0.61 4.71
N ASN A 149 -6.49 0.42 5.39
CA ASN A 149 -7.28 1.54 5.93
C ASN A 149 -6.97 1.82 7.41
N SER A 150 -5.82 1.36 7.90
CA SER A 150 -5.41 1.58 9.27
C SER A 150 -4.68 2.91 9.42
N TYR A 151 -5.47 3.97 9.56
CA TYR A 151 -4.98 5.32 9.80
C TYR A 151 -5.08 5.69 11.29
N LEU A 152 -4.70 4.75 12.17
CA LEU A 152 -4.66 4.92 13.62
C LEU A 152 -3.23 5.20 14.07
N ILE A 153 -2.93 6.46 14.36
CA ILE A 153 -1.57 6.97 14.61
C ILE A 153 -0.79 6.08 15.61
N ASP A 154 -1.45 5.68 16.70
CA ASP A 154 -0.78 4.99 17.81
C ASP A 154 -1.02 3.48 17.85
N SER A 155 -1.91 2.95 17.00
CA SER A 155 -2.25 1.53 17.05
C SER A 155 -2.83 0.97 15.74
N PRO A 156 -1.98 0.63 14.76
CA PRO A 156 -2.46 0.11 13.49
C PRO A 156 -3.18 -1.23 13.67
N LEU A 157 -4.19 -1.48 12.84
CA LEU A 157 -4.81 -2.79 12.66
C LEU A 157 -3.87 -3.66 11.84
N LEU A 158 -3.69 -4.89 12.30
CA LEU A 158 -2.80 -5.88 11.73
C LEU A 158 -3.58 -7.09 11.25
N THR A 159 -3.00 -7.80 10.30
CA THR A 159 -3.49 -9.10 9.83
C THR A 159 -2.32 -10.03 9.52
N THR A 160 -2.50 -11.32 9.74
CA THR A 160 -1.59 -12.39 9.29
C THR A 160 -1.89 -12.83 7.86
N LYS A 161 -3.00 -12.40 7.28
CA LYS A 161 -3.39 -12.66 5.87
C LYS A 161 -2.60 -11.77 4.93
N LEU A 162 -1.31 -12.08 4.80
CA LEU A 162 -0.35 -11.30 4.02
C LEU A 162 -0.79 -11.18 2.56
N LYS A 163 -0.62 -9.98 2.02
CA LYS A 163 -0.83 -9.64 0.61
C LYS A 163 0.47 -9.12 0.03
N ILE A 164 0.96 -9.76 -1.03
CA ILE A 164 2.20 -9.40 -1.72
C ILE A 164 1.83 -9.02 -3.15
N SER A 165 2.14 -7.78 -3.51
CA SER A 165 1.68 -7.17 -4.75
C SER A 165 2.71 -7.31 -5.87
N GLY A 166 2.29 -7.93 -6.97
CA GLY A 166 2.96 -7.81 -8.27
C GLY A 166 2.26 -6.82 -9.20
N SER A 167 2.83 -6.62 -10.38
CA SER A 167 2.26 -5.77 -11.45
C SER A 167 0.97 -6.36 -12.03
N ASN A 168 0.92 -7.67 -12.28
CA ASN A 168 -0.19 -8.38 -12.90
C ASN A 168 -0.96 -9.26 -11.91
N VAL A 169 -0.36 -9.62 -10.77
CA VAL A 169 -0.97 -10.52 -9.79
C VAL A 169 -0.85 -9.99 -8.36
N LEU A 170 -1.80 -10.38 -7.52
CA LEU A 170 -1.75 -10.17 -6.07
C LEU A 170 -1.75 -11.54 -5.39
N LEU A 171 -0.69 -11.86 -4.65
CA LEU A 171 -0.56 -13.09 -3.87
C LEU A 171 -1.15 -12.86 -2.48
N ILE A 172 -2.00 -13.76 -1.99
CA ILE A 172 -2.77 -13.61 -0.74
C ILE A 172 -2.67 -14.88 0.10
N LYS A 173 -2.16 -14.77 1.34
CA LYS A 173 -2.10 -15.91 2.26
C LYS A 173 -3.52 -16.31 2.69
N ASP A 174 -3.78 -17.62 2.70
CA ASP A 174 -5.09 -18.23 2.98
C ASP A 174 -6.21 -17.67 2.07
N GLY A 175 -5.84 -17.30 0.83
CA GLY A 175 -6.74 -16.78 -0.19
C GLY A 175 -7.22 -17.82 -1.19
N GLU A 176 -7.93 -17.36 -2.22
CA GLU A 176 -8.41 -18.17 -3.34
C GLU A 176 -7.90 -17.63 -4.67
N VAL A 177 -7.96 -18.44 -5.72
CA VAL A 177 -7.68 -17.99 -7.10
C VAL A 177 -8.87 -17.15 -7.61
N ARG A 178 -8.61 -15.90 -7.99
CA ARG A 178 -9.59 -14.94 -8.47
C ARG A 178 -9.07 -14.17 -9.69
N VAL A 179 -10.01 -13.63 -10.47
CA VAL A 179 -9.73 -12.74 -11.61
C VAL A 179 -10.49 -11.43 -11.39
N SER A 180 -9.82 -10.29 -11.61
CA SER A 180 -10.42 -8.96 -11.54
C SER A 180 -11.77 -8.89 -12.26
N SER A 181 -12.75 -8.20 -11.67
CA SER A 181 -14.06 -7.97 -12.29
C SER A 181 -13.98 -7.10 -13.55
N LYS A 182 -12.86 -6.39 -13.77
CA LYS A 182 -12.63 -5.56 -14.96
C LYS A 182 -12.29 -6.38 -16.21
N ILE A 183 -11.88 -7.64 -16.05
CA ILE A 183 -11.66 -8.56 -17.17
C ILE A 183 -12.99 -9.23 -17.45
N VAL A 184 -13.67 -8.81 -18.52
CA VAL A 184 -15.03 -9.25 -18.87
C VAL A 184 -15.01 -10.46 -19.80
N ASP A 185 -13.97 -10.59 -20.62
CA ASP A 185 -13.84 -11.65 -21.62
C ASP A 185 -13.87 -13.07 -20.98
N PRO A 186 -14.87 -13.91 -21.30
CA PRO A 186 -15.04 -15.21 -20.64
C PRO A 186 -13.88 -16.18 -20.84
N ASP A 187 -13.26 -16.18 -22.03
CA ASP A 187 -12.19 -17.10 -22.37
C ASP A 187 -10.89 -16.72 -21.65
N GLU A 188 -10.55 -15.44 -21.60
CA GLU A 188 -9.43 -14.96 -20.80
C GLU A 188 -9.64 -15.19 -19.31
N ARG A 189 -10.86 -15.00 -18.79
CA ARG A 189 -11.19 -15.34 -17.40
C ARG A 189 -10.96 -16.83 -17.12
N ARG A 190 -11.39 -17.70 -18.03
CA ARG A 190 -11.18 -19.16 -17.91
C ARG A 190 -9.69 -19.47 -17.89
N ARG A 191 -8.94 -18.96 -18.86
CA ARG A 191 -7.49 -19.13 -18.99
C ARG A 191 -6.75 -18.71 -17.71
N LEU A 192 -7.03 -17.51 -17.20
CA LEU A 192 -6.38 -17.00 -15.99
C LEU A 192 -6.77 -17.81 -14.74
N LEU A 193 -8.01 -18.28 -14.63
CA LEU A 193 -8.42 -19.15 -13.52
C LEU A 193 -7.71 -20.51 -13.56
N GLU A 194 -7.57 -21.11 -14.74
CA GLU A 194 -6.86 -22.37 -14.94
C GLU A 194 -5.38 -22.21 -14.60
N LEU A 195 -4.71 -21.22 -15.21
CA LEU A 195 -3.31 -20.89 -14.92
C LEU A 195 -3.11 -20.63 -13.42
N GLY A 196 -4.01 -19.86 -12.81
CA GLY A 196 -3.91 -19.52 -11.40
C GLY A 196 -4.00 -20.73 -10.47
N ARG A 197 -4.79 -21.75 -10.83
CA ARG A 197 -4.87 -23.01 -10.07
C ARG A 197 -3.64 -23.89 -10.24
N GLU A 198 -3.01 -23.83 -11.41
CA GLU A 198 -1.78 -24.57 -11.70
C GLU A 198 -0.58 -24.04 -10.89
N VAL A 199 -0.45 -22.71 -10.78
CA VAL A 199 0.74 -22.07 -10.20
C VAL A 199 0.66 -21.81 -8.70
N VAL A 200 -0.55 -21.75 -8.13
CA VAL A 200 -0.73 -21.40 -6.73
C VAL A 200 -0.28 -22.53 -5.80
N LYS A 201 0.42 -22.17 -4.72
CA LYS A 201 0.89 -23.11 -3.70
C LYS A 201 -0.11 -23.25 -2.55
N GLU A 202 -0.04 -24.37 -1.84
CA GLU A 202 -0.88 -24.63 -0.66
C GLU A 202 -0.80 -23.49 0.37
N GLY A 203 -1.95 -23.12 0.95
CA GLY A 203 -2.05 -22.02 1.92
C GLY A 203 -2.00 -20.63 1.29
N TRP A 204 -2.08 -20.52 -0.05
CA TRP A 204 -2.10 -19.25 -0.76
C TRP A 204 -3.23 -19.22 -1.80
N GLY A 205 -3.63 -17.99 -2.13
CA GLY A 205 -4.48 -17.66 -3.27
C GLY A 205 -3.83 -16.57 -4.11
N ILE A 206 -4.31 -16.38 -5.32
CA ILE A 206 -3.87 -15.30 -6.20
C ILE A 206 -5.05 -14.54 -6.78
N THR A 207 -4.90 -13.25 -7.02
CA THR A 207 -5.86 -12.44 -7.77
C THR A 207 -5.18 -11.82 -8.97
N TRP A 208 -5.59 -12.24 -10.18
CA TRP A 208 -5.15 -11.61 -11.43
C TRP A 208 -5.75 -10.21 -11.56
N ARG A 209 -4.88 -9.22 -11.77
CA ARG A 209 -5.24 -7.82 -12.00
C ARG A 209 -5.63 -7.62 -13.46
N SER A 210 -6.29 -6.51 -13.77
CA SER A 210 -6.64 -6.16 -15.17
C SER A 210 -5.43 -6.06 -16.09
N SER A 211 -4.25 -5.77 -15.55
CA SER A 211 -2.97 -5.73 -16.26
C SER A 211 -2.51 -7.11 -16.77
N ALA A 212 -3.00 -8.21 -16.19
CA ALA A 212 -2.68 -9.57 -16.63
C ALA A 212 -3.33 -9.93 -17.98
N GLN A 213 -4.38 -9.22 -18.38
CA GLN A 213 -5.15 -9.53 -19.57
C GLN A 213 -4.26 -9.54 -20.83
N GLY A 214 -4.29 -10.65 -21.56
CA GLY A 214 -3.54 -10.82 -22.81
C GLY A 214 -2.03 -11.00 -22.64
N LYS A 215 -1.53 -11.12 -21.40
CA LYS A 215 -0.10 -11.38 -21.15
C LYS A 215 0.27 -12.83 -21.49
N PRO A 216 1.51 -13.10 -21.94
CA PRO A 216 2.04 -14.45 -22.08
C PRO A 216 1.98 -15.20 -20.75
N GLN A 217 1.76 -16.53 -20.80
CA GLN A 217 1.65 -17.34 -19.60
C GLN A 217 2.98 -17.40 -18.83
N GLU A 218 4.09 -17.44 -19.56
CA GLU A 218 5.44 -17.51 -19.03
C GLU A 218 5.77 -16.31 -18.14
N ASP A 219 5.39 -15.10 -18.58
CA ASP A 219 5.57 -13.85 -17.82
C ASP A 219 4.77 -13.89 -16.50
N LEU A 220 3.51 -14.36 -16.58
CA LEU A 220 2.62 -14.45 -15.43
C LEU A 220 3.08 -15.49 -14.41
N ILE A 221 3.57 -16.65 -14.89
CA ILE A 221 4.17 -17.69 -14.05
C ILE A 221 5.41 -17.14 -13.35
N GLY A 222 6.32 -16.51 -14.10
CA GLY A 222 7.54 -15.92 -13.55
C GLY A 222 7.24 -14.92 -12.44
N GLU A 223 6.27 -14.03 -12.65
CA GLU A 223 5.85 -13.08 -11.62
C GLU A 223 5.29 -13.77 -10.36
N VAL A 224 4.48 -14.82 -10.52
CA VAL A 224 3.97 -15.59 -9.36
C VAL A 224 5.11 -16.27 -8.60
N GLU A 225 6.08 -16.84 -9.30
CA GLU A 225 7.27 -17.44 -8.68
C GLU A 225 8.09 -16.43 -7.91
N ASP A 226 8.28 -15.23 -8.46
CA ASP A 226 8.97 -14.11 -7.81
C ASP A 226 8.28 -13.73 -6.49
N LEU A 227 6.95 -13.60 -6.50
CA LEU A 227 6.16 -13.30 -5.30
C LEU A 227 6.26 -14.41 -4.25
N PHE A 228 6.33 -15.69 -4.65
CA PHE A 228 6.57 -16.78 -3.70
C PHE A 228 7.98 -16.74 -3.11
N ARG A 229 8.99 -16.36 -3.89
CA ARG A 229 10.36 -16.17 -3.36
C ARG A 229 10.40 -15.05 -2.34
N GLU A 230 9.66 -13.97 -2.58
CA GLU A 230 9.50 -12.88 -1.63
C GLU A 230 8.76 -13.31 -0.35
N ALA A 231 7.67 -14.06 -0.47
CA ALA A 231 6.96 -14.63 0.67
C ALA A 231 7.89 -15.50 1.55
N GLU A 232 8.70 -16.36 0.93
CA GLU A 232 9.68 -17.20 1.64
C GLU A 232 10.79 -16.37 2.30
N ARG A 233 11.23 -15.28 1.65
CA ARG A 233 12.18 -14.35 2.24
C ARG A 233 11.64 -13.77 3.55
N PHE A 234 10.37 -13.34 3.59
CA PHE A 234 9.74 -12.85 4.82
C PHE A 234 9.69 -13.91 5.91
N ARG A 235 9.46 -15.17 5.55
CA ARG A 235 9.44 -16.29 6.51
C ARG A 235 10.81 -16.52 7.15
N ARG A 236 11.89 -16.46 6.37
CA ARG A 236 13.27 -16.72 6.79
C ARG A 236 13.86 -15.66 7.71
N ILE A 237 13.39 -14.41 7.65
CA ILE A 237 13.89 -13.34 8.52
C ILE A 237 13.37 -13.59 9.94
N THR A 238 14.23 -14.03 10.85
CA THR A 238 13.86 -14.31 12.25
C THR A 238 13.94 -13.09 13.16
N LYS A 239 14.70 -12.06 12.77
CA LYS A 239 14.88 -10.83 13.55
C LYS A 239 13.52 -10.12 13.71
N ALA A 240 13.06 -10.04 14.96
CA ALA A 240 11.82 -9.37 15.30
C ALA A 240 11.95 -7.85 15.37
N GLN A 241 10.81 -7.18 15.53
CA GLN A 241 10.66 -5.72 15.62
C GLN A 241 11.28 -5.00 14.41
N ARG A 242 10.92 -5.48 13.21
CA ARG A 242 11.47 -4.96 11.96
C ARG A 242 10.45 -4.97 10.83
N CYS A 243 10.45 -3.88 10.06
CA CYS A 243 9.80 -3.82 8.76
C CYS A 243 10.52 -4.73 7.76
N LEU A 244 9.80 -5.70 7.22
CA LEU A 244 10.26 -6.65 6.20
C LEU A 244 10.01 -6.11 4.79
N ASP A 245 8.85 -5.47 4.62
CA ASP A 245 8.46 -4.79 3.40
C ASP A 245 7.71 -3.50 3.74
N ARG A 246 8.02 -2.43 3.01
CA ARG A 246 7.37 -1.14 3.20
C ARG A 246 6.25 -1.06 2.20
N GLY A 247 5.02 -1.02 2.70
CA GLY A 247 3.91 -0.48 1.94
C GLY A 247 4.04 1.04 1.89
N PHE A 248 2.90 1.72 1.92
CA PHE A 248 2.88 3.17 1.83
C PHE A 248 3.10 3.81 3.19
N ILE A 249 3.96 4.83 3.25
CA ILE A 249 3.97 5.72 4.42
C ILE A 249 2.79 6.66 4.28
N VAL A 250 2.10 6.89 5.39
CA VAL A 250 0.89 7.71 5.40
C VAL A 250 1.23 9.08 5.97
N TYR A 251 0.56 10.11 5.46
CA TYR A 251 0.55 11.47 5.99
C TYR A 251 -0.80 11.78 6.59
N ARG A 252 -0.80 12.63 7.61
CA ARG A 252 -1.97 13.36 8.07
C ARG A 252 -1.63 14.83 8.16
#